data_AF-A0A829GDJ6-F1
#
_entry.id   AF-A0A829GDJ6-F1
#
_cell.length_a   1.000
_cell.length_b   1.000
_cell.length_c   1.000
_cell.angle_alpha   90.00
_cell.angle_beta   90.00
_cell.angle_gamma   90.00
#
_symmetry.space_group_name_H-M   'P 1'
#
loop_
_entity.id
_entity.type
_entity.pdbx_description
1 polymer ?
#
loop_
_entity_poly.entity_id
_entity_poly.type
_entity_poly.pdbx_seq_one_letter_code
_entity_poly.pdbx_strand_id
1 'polypeptide(L)'
;GHSPEFTTKKRKHFDYGTIDARFDVKEGKIANVKFYGDFFGPKDVADVAGALKGKPYTSAAIKDTLDAINTNEYFTNISKDDVVNLLVP
;
A
#
# COMPACT_ATOMS: atom_id res chain seq x y z
N GLY A 1 -10.44 4.57 -22.38
CA GLY A 1 -10.72 4.13 -21.00
C GLY A 1 -9.93 5.02 -20.07
N HIS A 2 -10.59 5.71 -19.15
CA HIS A 2 -9.93 6.67 -18.25
C HIS A 2 -9.03 5.88 -17.28
N SER A 3 -7.72 5.92 -17.50
CA SER A 3 -6.77 5.44 -16.49
C SER A 3 -7.00 6.25 -15.21
N PRO A 4 -7.19 5.61 -14.05
CA PRO A 4 -7.32 6.35 -12.80
C PRO A 4 -6.07 7.21 -12.60
N GLU A 5 -6.27 8.49 -12.38
CA GLU A 5 -5.19 9.45 -12.12
C GLU A 5 -4.64 9.17 -10.73
N PHE A 6 -3.59 8.36 -10.64
CA PHE A 6 -2.91 8.16 -9.38
C PHE A 6 -2.26 9.48 -8.95
N THR A 7 -2.81 10.11 -7.92
CA THR A 7 -2.33 11.37 -7.36
C THR A 7 -1.02 11.21 -6.60
N THR A 8 -0.74 10.01 -6.09
CA THR A 8 0.47 9.75 -5.31
C THR A 8 1.10 8.42 -5.71
N LYS A 9 2.42 8.45 -5.90
CA LYS A 9 3.21 7.27 -6.23
C LYS A 9 4.35 7.14 -5.23
N LYS A 10 4.44 5.97 -4.61
CA LYS A 10 5.45 5.61 -3.62
C LYS A 10 6.13 4.35 -4.10
N ARG A 11 7.44 4.43 -4.38
CA ARG A 11 8.23 3.29 -4.83
C ARG A 11 9.47 3.15 -3.96
N LYS A 12 9.73 1.95 -3.47
CA LYS A 12 10.96 1.62 -2.75
C LYS A 12 11.42 0.21 -3.11
N HIS A 13 12.73 0.09 -3.25
CA HIS A 13 13.41 -1.18 -3.42
C HIS A 13 13.86 -1.67 -2.05
N PHE A 14 13.55 -2.92 -1.73
CA PHE A 14 13.91 -3.62 -0.52
C PHE A 14 14.77 -4.82 -0.89
N ASP A 15 15.44 -5.40 0.10
CA ASP A 15 16.29 -6.59 -0.08
C ASP A 15 15.52 -7.77 -0.71
N TYR A 16 14.23 -7.89 -0.38
CA TYR A 16 13.33 -8.97 -0.83
C TYR A 16 12.31 -8.53 -1.88
N GLY A 17 12.65 -7.51 -2.69
CA GLY A 17 11.87 -7.11 -3.85
C GLY A 17 11.54 -5.62 -3.88
N THR A 18 10.83 -5.20 -4.92
CA THR A 18 10.43 -3.79 -5.11
C THR A 18 8.94 -3.64 -4.88
N ILE A 19 8.52 -2.63 -4.11
CA ILE A 19 7.11 -2.25 -3.95
C ILE A 19 6.91 -0.87 -4.61
N ASP A 20 5.93 -0.77 -5.51
CA ASP A 20 5.42 0.45 -6.15
C ASP A 20 3.93 0.57 -5.81
N ALA A 21 3.62 1.37 -4.79
CA ALA A 21 2.27 1.69 -4.38
C ALA A 21 1.80 2.97 -5.07
N ARG A 22 0.64 2.90 -5.72
CA ARG A 22 0.00 4.03 -6.38
C ARG A 22 -1.34 4.28 -5.75
N PHE A 23 -1.51 5.46 -5.20
CA PHE A 23 -2.72 5.91 -4.53
C PHE A 23 -3.46 6.91 -5.41
N ASP A 24 -4.75 6.70 -5.54
CA ASP A 24 -5.73 7.66 -6.04
C ASP A 24 -6.42 8.26 -4.83
N VAL A 25 -6.05 9.49 -4.48
CA VAL A 25 -6.57 10.21 -3.31
C VAL A 25 -7.54 11.28 -3.79
N LYS A 26 -8.81 11.15 -3.38
CA LYS A 26 -9.86 12.12 -3.69
C LYS A 26 -10.41 12.69 -2.40
N GLU A 27 -10.43 14.01 -2.31
CA GLU A 27 -10.95 14.73 -1.13
C GLU A 27 -10.29 14.27 0.19
N GLY A 28 -8.98 13.96 0.15
CA GLY A 28 -8.22 13.48 1.31
C GLY A 28 -8.44 12.02 1.69
N LYS A 29 -9.21 11.24 0.91
CA LYS A 29 -9.45 9.81 1.12
C LYS A 29 -8.89 8.97 0.00
N ILE A 30 -8.45 7.76 0.32
CA ILE A 30 -7.94 6.78 -0.65
C ILE A 30 -9.14 6.24 -1.43
N ALA A 31 -9.36 6.75 -2.64
CA ALA A 31 -10.41 6.25 -3.54
C ALA A 31 -10.00 4.94 -4.22
N ASN A 32 -8.71 4.79 -4.51
CA ASN A 32 -8.13 3.54 -5.00
C ASN A 32 -6.66 3.43 -4.61
N VAL A 33 -6.16 2.21 -4.52
CA VAL A 33 -4.73 1.94 -4.40
C VAL A 33 -4.38 0.71 -5.21
N LYS A 34 -3.23 0.75 -5.88
CA LYS A 34 -2.67 -0.40 -6.59
C LYS A 34 -1.23 -0.59 -6.19
N PHE A 35 -0.88 -1.84 -5.95
CA PHE A 35 0.47 -2.27 -5.66
C PHE A 35 1.04 -2.98 -6.88
N TYR A 36 2.22 -2.55 -7.30
CA TYR A 36 2.99 -3.14 -8.38
C TYR A 36 4.38 -3.48 -7.87
N GLY A 37 5.06 -4.41 -8.52
CA GLY A 37 6.43 -4.75 -8.17
C GLY A 37 6.71 -6.24 -8.26
N ASP A 38 7.83 -6.62 -7.66
CA ASP A 38 8.39 -7.98 -7.67
C ASP A 38 8.54 -8.51 -6.23
N PHE A 39 7.73 -7.99 -5.30
CA PHE A 39 7.66 -8.53 -3.96
C PHE A 39 6.95 -9.89 -3.97
N PHE A 40 7.29 -10.74 -3.00
CA PHE A 40 6.66 -12.03 -2.83
C PHE A 40 5.76 -12.04 -1.58
N GLY A 41 4.65 -12.77 -1.66
CA GLY A 41 3.72 -12.97 -0.54
C GLY A 41 2.78 -14.13 -0.83
N PRO A 42 2.42 -14.94 0.19
CA PRO A 42 1.43 -16.01 0.01
C PRO A 42 0.01 -15.51 -0.30
N LYS A 43 -0.31 -14.25 0.03
CA LYS A 43 -1.61 -13.62 -0.24
C LYS A 43 -1.52 -12.53 -1.30
N ASP A 44 -2.68 -12.21 -1.89
CA ASP A 44 -2.83 -11.16 -2.89
C ASP A 44 -2.90 -9.76 -2.25
N VAL A 45 -2.06 -8.84 -2.73
CA VAL A 45 -2.01 -7.45 -2.25
C VAL A 45 -3.27 -6.63 -2.52
N ALA A 46 -4.19 -7.11 -3.37
CA ALA A 46 -5.49 -6.48 -3.55
C ALA A 46 -6.32 -6.46 -2.26
N ASP A 47 -6.06 -7.38 -1.32
CA ASP A 47 -6.71 -7.37 0.00
C ASP A 47 -6.24 -6.17 0.84
N VAL A 48 -4.93 -5.92 0.88
CA VAL A 48 -4.35 -4.70 1.48
C VAL A 48 -4.90 -3.45 0.81
N ALA A 49 -5.03 -3.48 -0.52
CA ALA A 49 -5.62 -2.38 -1.28
C ALA A 49 -7.08 -2.14 -0.92
N GLY A 50 -7.86 -3.20 -0.75
CA GLY A 50 -9.25 -3.16 -0.32
C GLY A 50 -9.40 -2.58 1.09
N ALA A 51 -8.53 -2.97 2.03
CA ALA A 51 -8.55 -2.50 3.41
C ALA A 51 -8.26 -0.99 3.52
N LEU A 52 -7.38 -0.47 2.67
CA LEU A 52 -7.04 0.96 2.61
C LEU A 52 -8.08 1.80 1.87
N LYS A 53 -8.87 1.18 0.98
CA LYS A 53 -9.87 1.91 0.19
C LYS A 53 -10.95 2.51 1.07
N GLY A 54 -11.24 3.80 0.86
CA GLY A 54 -12.19 4.59 1.65
C GLY A 54 -11.62 5.16 2.95
N LYS A 55 -10.40 4.78 3.35
CA LYS A 55 -9.72 5.35 4.52
C LYS A 55 -9.10 6.71 4.18
N PRO A 56 -8.93 7.61 5.17
CA PRO A 56 -8.23 8.87 4.96
C PRO A 56 -6.74 8.61 4.67
N TYR A 57 -6.17 9.31 3.68
CA TYR A 57 -4.76 9.15 3.30
C TYR A 57 -3.86 9.89 4.31
N THR A 58 -3.72 9.30 5.49
CA THR A 58 -2.98 9.84 6.64
C THR A 58 -2.12 8.75 7.26
N SER A 59 -0.99 9.13 7.86
CA SER A 59 -0.06 8.17 8.47
C SER A 59 -0.72 7.32 9.56
N ALA A 60 -1.63 7.92 10.34
CA ALA A 60 -2.37 7.23 11.40
C ALA A 60 -3.30 6.15 10.84
N ALA A 61 -4.14 6.47 9.85
CA ALA A 61 -5.10 5.51 9.30
C ALA A 61 -4.43 4.38 8.50
N ILE A 62 -3.34 4.70 7.79
CA ILE A 62 -2.53 3.70 7.10
C ILE A 62 -1.90 2.75 8.11
N LYS A 63 -1.27 3.28 9.15
CA LYS A 63 -0.66 2.48 10.21
C LYS A 63 -1.69 1.60 10.94
N ASP A 64 -2.84 2.16 11.32
CA ASP A 64 -3.94 1.43 11.97
C ASP A 64 -4.44 0.27 11.09
N THR A 65 -4.67 0.53 9.81
CA THR A 65 -5.10 -0.50 8.84
C THR A 65 -4.02 -1.59 8.69
N LEU A 66 -2.75 -1.21 8.57
CA LEU A 66 -1.61 -2.12 8.44
C LEU A 66 -1.28 -2.87 9.75
N ASP A 67 -1.72 -2.36 10.90
CA ASP A 67 -1.56 -3.04 12.20
C ASP A 67 -2.56 -4.17 12.36
N ALA A 68 -3.78 -4.00 11.84
CA ALA A 68 -4.83 -5.01 11.83
C ALA A 68 -4.60 -6.15 10.83
N ILE A 69 -3.65 -6.00 9.90
CA ILE A 69 -3.30 -7.01 8.88
C ILE A 69 -1.86 -7.48 9.04
N ASN A 70 -1.63 -8.77 8.82
CA ASN A 70 -0.28 -9.31 8.81
C ASN A 70 0.40 -8.99 7.48
N THR A 71 1.10 -7.85 7.40
CA THR A 71 1.81 -7.43 6.18
C THR A 71 2.79 -8.47 5.63
N ASN A 72 3.34 -9.33 6.49
CA ASN A 72 4.27 -10.39 6.08
C ASN A 72 3.61 -11.45 5.17
N GLU A 73 2.28 -11.61 5.26
CA GLU A 73 1.50 -12.50 4.37
C GLU A 73 1.39 -11.95 2.94
N TYR A 74 1.72 -10.68 2.72
CA TYR A 74 1.65 -10.01 1.41
C TYR A 74 3.04 -9.56 0.92
N PHE A 75 3.91 -9.18 1.85
CA PHE A 75 5.26 -8.68 1.63
C PHE A 75 6.23 -9.50 2.49
N THR A 76 6.50 -10.72 2.06
CA THR A 76 7.38 -11.67 2.76
C THR A 76 8.79 -11.10 2.92
N ASN A 77 9.37 -11.27 4.11
CA ASN A 77 10.68 -10.72 4.49
C ASN A 77 10.81 -9.18 4.39
N ILE A 78 9.69 -8.45 4.30
CA ILE A 78 9.66 -6.98 4.43
C ILE A 78 8.99 -6.63 5.76
N SER A 79 9.70 -5.86 6.58
CA SER A 79 9.20 -5.43 7.89
C SER A 79 7.95 -4.56 7.76
N LYS A 80 6.98 -4.75 8.66
CA LYS A 80 5.75 -3.93 8.71
C LYS A 80 6.06 -2.44 8.74
N ASP A 81 7.03 -2.03 9.56
CA ASP A 81 7.43 -0.63 9.66
C ASP A 81 7.91 -0.06 8.33
N ASP A 82 8.69 -0.84 7.56
CA ASP A 82 9.21 -0.43 6.26
C ASP A 82 8.11 -0.30 5.21
N VAL A 83 7.13 -1.22 5.23
CA VAL A 83 5.91 -1.11 4.41
C VAL A 83 5.11 0.12 4.83
N VAL A 84 4.85 0.32 6.12
CA VAL A 84 4.13 1.52 6.60
C VAL A 84 4.85 2.78 6.16
N ASN A 85 6.16 2.88 6.37
CA ASN A 85 6.99 4.03 6.01
C ASN A 85 6.93 4.35 4.51
N LEU A 86 6.86 3.33 3.66
CA LEU A 86 6.64 3.51 2.22
C LEU A 86 5.26 4.09 1.90
N LEU A 87 4.22 3.62 2.59
CA LEU A 87 2.83 3.92 2.24
C LEU A 87 2.31 5.23 2.84
N VAL A 88 2.90 5.71 3.94
CA VAL A 88 2.51 6.98 4.55
C VAL A 88 2.79 8.18 3.61
N PRO A 89 1.94 9.23 3.64
CA PRO A 89 2.12 10.45 2.85
C PRO A 89 3.47 11.11 3.08
#